data_AF-A0A7X7AC07-F1
#
_entry.id   AF-A0A7X7AC07-F1
#
_cell.length_a   1.000
_cell.length_b   1.000
_cell.length_c   1.000
_cell.angle_alpha   90.00
_cell.angle_beta   90.00
_cell.angle_gamma   90.00
#
_symmetry.space_group_name_H-M   'P 1'
#
loop_
_entity.id
_entity.type
_entity.pdbx_description
1 polymer ?
#
loop_
_entity_poly.entity_id
_entity_poly.type
_entity_poly.pdbx_seq_one_letter_code
_entity_poly.pdbx_strand_id
1 'polypeptide(L)'
;MNKKFTKGLSLLLLVVMLLSSVPSFAATFPDVKPDYWAYSHIEKMVKLGMIKGHEDGTFKPKDNVTYLENLQLISGLITMTKEELSAGKMAYSSLLNELKIATWAQDAVVKCLYKEVISEAELREAEAKGLTATGTKFKPARLTISIYLAKAMGLEELA
;
A
#
# COMPACT_ATOMS: atom_id res chain seq x y z
N MET A 1 48.46 -40.46 -0.50
CA MET A 1 47.58 -39.28 -0.28
C MET A 1 47.51 -38.99 1.22
N ASN A 2 47.95 -37.81 1.66
CA ASN A 2 48.17 -37.51 3.08
C ASN A 2 46.83 -37.22 3.79
N LYS A 3 46.34 -38.14 4.65
CA LYS A 3 45.02 -38.05 5.30
C LYS A 3 44.81 -36.77 6.14
N LYS A 4 45.90 -36.07 6.51
CA LYS A 4 45.85 -34.77 7.19
C LYS A 4 45.47 -33.62 6.24
N PHE A 5 45.87 -33.71 4.97
CA PHE A 5 45.57 -32.71 3.93
C PHE A 5 44.10 -32.78 3.48
N THR A 6 43.55 -33.99 3.34
CA THR A 6 42.12 -34.17 2.99
C THR A 6 41.17 -33.71 4.09
N LYS A 7 41.54 -33.87 5.37
CA LYS A 7 40.75 -33.37 6.52
C LYS A 7 40.72 -31.83 6.60
N GLY A 8 41.83 -31.16 6.29
CA GLY A 8 41.88 -29.70 6.23
C GLY A 8 41.02 -29.13 5.10
N LEU A 9 41.04 -29.77 3.94
CA LEU A 9 40.23 -29.39 2.78
C LEU A 9 38.72 -29.59 3.03
N SER A 10 38.33 -30.70 3.66
CA SER A 10 36.93 -30.95 4.05
C SER A 10 36.43 -29.96 5.11
N LEU A 11 37.28 -29.56 6.06
CA LEU A 11 36.92 -28.56 7.07
C LEU A 11 36.74 -27.16 6.44
N LEU A 12 37.60 -26.79 5.49
CA LEU A 12 37.48 -25.54 4.75
C LEU A 12 36.19 -25.49 3.91
N LEU A 13 35.83 -26.59 3.25
CA LEU A 13 34.60 -26.69 2.45
C LEU A 13 33.33 -26.56 3.32
N LEU A 14 33.34 -27.18 4.50
CA LEU A 14 32.27 -27.06 5.50
C LEU A 14 32.12 -25.62 6.00
N VAL A 15 33.22 -24.93 6.27
CA VAL A 15 33.21 -23.53 6.70
C VAL A 15 32.67 -22.61 5.59
N VAL A 16 33.05 -22.84 4.32
CA VAL A 16 32.53 -22.06 3.19
C VAL A 16 31.02 -22.28 3.00
N MET A 17 30.51 -23.50 3.16
CA MET A 17 29.07 -23.79 3.08
C MET A 17 28.26 -23.18 4.24
N LEU A 18 28.85 -23.06 5.43
CA LEU A 18 28.22 -22.41 6.59
C LEU A 18 28.17 -20.87 6.45
N LEU A 19 28.95 -20.29 5.54
CA LEU A 19 29.02 -18.84 5.28
C LEU A 19 28.11 -18.37 4.13
N SER A 20 27.45 -19.27 3.40
CA SER A 20 26.75 -18.94 2.14
C SER A 20 25.26 -18.55 2.24
N SER A 21 24.69 -18.35 3.44
CA SER A 21 23.34 -17.78 3.57
C SER A 21 23.36 -16.26 3.43
N VAL A 22 23.48 -15.76 2.20
CA VAL A 22 23.10 -14.38 1.89
C VAL A 22 21.58 -14.31 1.75
N PRO A 23 20.86 -13.54 2.59
CA PRO A 23 19.44 -13.32 2.37
C PRO A 23 19.27 -12.58 1.03
N SER A 24 18.67 -13.26 0.05
CA SER A 24 18.25 -12.63 -1.19
C SER A 24 16.91 -11.93 -0.93
N PHE A 25 16.91 -10.60 -0.92
CA PHE A 25 15.67 -9.83 -0.92
C PHE A 25 15.10 -9.86 -2.33
N ALA A 26 14.17 -10.79 -2.58
CA ALA A 26 13.37 -10.75 -3.80
C ALA A 26 12.56 -9.44 -3.83
N ALA A 27 12.56 -8.77 -4.97
CA ALA A 27 11.72 -7.59 -5.19
C ALA A 27 10.24 -7.98 -5.01
N THR A 28 9.46 -7.13 -4.32
CA THR A 28 8.03 -7.38 -4.14
C THR A 28 7.29 -7.36 -5.47
N PHE A 29 7.71 -6.48 -6.38
CA PHE A 29 7.11 -6.31 -7.70
C PHE A 29 8.14 -6.53 -8.81
N PRO A 30 7.84 -7.33 -9.85
CA PRO A 30 8.79 -7.68 -10.91
C PRO A 30 9.14 -6.50 -11.84
N ASP A 31 8.25 -5.51 -11.91
CA ASP A 31 8.36 -4.28 -12.69
C ASP A 31 9.03 -3.11 -11.92
N VAL A 32 9.45 -3.35 -10.67
CA VAL A 32 10.23 -2.40 -9.87
C VAL A 32 11.58 -3.02 -9.52
N LYS A 33 12.61 -2.68 -10.30
CA LYS A 33 13.95 -3.22 -10.11
C LYS A 33 14.64 -2.63 -8.88
N PRO A 34 15.56 -3.36 -8.21
CA PRO A 34 16.28 -2.88 -7.03
C PRO A 34 17.09 -1.58 -7.24
N ASP A 35 17.53 -1.31 -8.46
CA ASP A 35 18.25 -0.09 -8.86
C ASP A 35 17.32 1.09 -9.21
N TYR A 36 16.00 0.88 -9.20
CA TYR A 36 15.02 1.94 -9.40
C TYR A 36 15.03 2.90 -8.20
N TRP A 37 15.12 4.21 -8.46
CA TRP A 37 15.24 5.25 -7.41
C TRP A 37 14.14 5.17 -6.34
N ALA A 38 12.92 4.76 -6.73
CA ALA A 38 11.78 4.65 -5.84
C ALA A 38 11.67 3.29 -5.15
N TYR A 39 12.52 2.31 -5.47
CA TYR A 39 12.43 0.93 -4.97
C TYR A 39 12.28 0.88 -3.45
N SER A 40 13.18 1.55 -2.73
CA SER A 40 13.15 1.54 -1.26
C SER A 40 11.92 2.23 -0.67
N HIS A 41 11.33 3.20 -1.36
CA HIS A 41 10.13 3.90 -0.93
C HIS A 41 8.90 2.99 -1.09
N ILE A 42 8.78 2.35 -2.26
CA ILE A 42 7.71 1.40 -2.58
C ILE A 42 7.74 0.23 -1.59
N GLU A 43 8.89 -0.42 -1.42
CA GLU A 43 9.05 -1.56 -0.50
C GLU A 43 8.65 -1.22 0.96
N LYS A 44 8.99 -0.02 1.43
CA LYS A 44 8.59 0.44 2.77
C LYS A 44 7.08 0.67 2.85
N MET A 45 6.48 1.32 1.87
CA MET A 45 5.04 1.57 1.86
C MET A 45 4.22 0.28 1.74
N VAL A 46 4.69 -0.73 1.00
CA VAL A 46 4.05 -2.06 0.97
C VAL A 46 4.12 -2.72 2.34
N LYS A 47 5.30 -2.69 3.00
CA LYS A 47 5.46 -3.25 4.36
C LYS A 47 4.55 -2.59 5.38
N LEU A 48 4.27 -1.29 5.22
CA LEU A 48 3.31 -0.55 6.03
C LEU A 48 1.84 -0.79 5.63
N GLY A 49 1.59 -1.53 4.55
CA GLY A 49 0.24 -1.79 4.02
C GLY A 49 -0.42 -0.58 3.35
N MET A 50 0.33 0.49 3.10
CA MET A 50 -0.17 1.76 2.54
C MET A 50 -0.37 1.71 1.03
N ILE A 51 0.34 0.81 0.34
CA ILE A 51 0.17 0.53 -1.08
C ILE A 51 0.07 -0.96 -1.31
N LYS A 52 -0.62 -1.35 -2.37
CA LYS A 52 -0.71 -2.73 -2.86
C LYS A 52 -0.39 -2.73 -4.35
N GLY A 53 0.14 -3.84 -4.85
CA GLY A 53 0.24 -4.08 -6.28
C GLY A 53 -1.09 -4.51 -6.87
N HIS A 54 -1.11 -4.66 -8.18
CA HIS A 54 -2.25 -5.14 -8.93
C HIS A 54 -2.36 -6.67 -8.86
N GLU A 55 -3.50 -7.20 -9.31
CA GLU A 55 -3.77 -8.64 -9.35
C GLU A 55 -2.78 -9.42 -10.23
N ASP A 56 -2.17 -8.76 -11.22
CA ASP A 56 -1.12 -9.30 -12.07
C ASP A 56 0.27 -9.35 -11.39
N GLY A 57 0.35 -8.92 -10.13
CA GLY A 57 1.58 -8.89 -9.33
C GLY A 57 2.50 -7.71 -9.61
N THR A 58 2.09 -6.74 -10.42
CA THR A 58 2.89 -5.55 -10.77
C THR A 58 2.54 -4.33 -9.92
N PHE A 59 3.43 -3.32 -9.89
CA PHE A 59 3.19 -2.04 -9.23
C PHE A 59 2.71 -0.93 -10.18
N LYS A 60 3.11 -0.98 -11.45
CA LYS A 60 2.83 0.02 -12.49
C LYS A 60 3.31 1.44 -12.11
N PRO A 61 4.63 1.63 -11.85
CA PRO A 61 5.18 2.89 -11.33
C PRO A 61 5.00 4.13 -12.23
N LYS A 62 4.54 3.97 -13.47
CA LYS A 62 4.31 5.06 -14.43
C LYS A 62 2.83 5.38 -14.65
N ASP A 63 1.94 4.58 -14.07
CA ASP A 63 0.50 4.80 -14.20
C ASP A 63 0.06 5.93 -13.25
N ASN A 64 -1.03 6.61 -13.60
CA ASN A 64 -1.64 7.55 -12.68
C ASN A 64 -2.38 6.76 -11.60
N VAL A 65 -2.34 7.29 -10.38
CA VAL A 65 -3.13 6.76 -9.27
C VAL A 65 -4.64 6.82 -9.60
N THR A 66 -5.37 5.77 -9.25
CA THR A 66 -6.84 5.74 -9.28
C THR A 66 -7.42 6.46 -8.05
N TYR A 67 -8.74 6.72 -8.04
CA TYR A 67 -9.38 7.36 -6.88
C TYR A 67 -9.26 6.52 -5.61
N LEU A 68 -9.47 5.20 -5.71
CA LEU A 68 -9.36 4.29 -4.57
C LEU A 68 -7.92 4.10 -4.09
N GLU A 69 -6.94 4.05 -5.00
CA GLU A 69 -5.52 4.02 -4.61
C GLU A 69 -5.10 5.32 -3.93
N ASN A 70 -5.64 6.46 -4.35
CA ASN A 70 -5.39 7.73 -3.68
C ASN A 70 -5.93 7.71 -2.24
N LEU A 71 -7.16 7.22 -2.03
CA LEU A 71 -7.68 7.03 -0.68
C LEU A 71 -6.85 6.02 0.12
N GLN A 72 -6.31 4.98 -0.52
CA GLN A 72 -5.41 4.04 0.13
C GLN A 72 -4.14 4.72 0.67
N LEU A 73 -3.49 5.54 -0.16
CA LEU A 73 -2.32 6.33 0.24
C LEU A 73 -2.65 7.26 1.42
N ILE A 74 -3.74 8.02 1.32
CA ILE A 74 -4.18 8.96 2.35
C ILE A 74 -4.52 8.23 3.66
N SER A 75 -5.17 7.07 3.58
CA SER A 75 -5.53 6.26 4.75
C SER A 75 -4.33 5.73 5.54
N GLY A 76 -3.14 5.74 4.94
CA GLY A 76 -1.88 5.42 5.62
C GLY A 76 -1.49 6.47 6.67
N LEU A 77 -1.96 7.70 6.53
CA LEU A 77 -1.70 8.78 7.49
C LEU A 77 -2.68 8.74 8.68
N ILE A 78 -3.75 7.96 8.56
CA ILE A 78 -4.83 7.90 9.54
C ILE A 78 -4.51 6.85 10.61
N THR A 79 -4.46 7.30 11.87
CA THR A 79 -4.37 6.41 13.03
C THR A 79 -5.78 6.02 13.47
N MET A 80 -6.02 4.71 13.62
CA MET A 80 -7.31 4.17 14.02
C MET A 80 -7.11 2.84 14.75
N THR A 81 -7.87 2.59 15.81
CA THR A 81 -7.86 1.31 16.51
C THR A 81 -8.57 0.22 15.69
N LYS A 82 -8.37 -1.05 16.04
CA LYS A 82 -9.07 -2.16 15.39
C LYS A 82 -10.57 -2.08 15.64
N GLU A 83 -10.96 -1.62 16.82
CA GLU A 83 -12.35 -1.46 17.26
C GLU A 83 -13.02 -0.34 16.46
N GLU A 84 -12.38 0.82 16.31
CA GLU A 84 -12.85 1.91 15.45
C GLU A 84 -12.99 1.44 14.00
N LEU A 85 -12.02 0.68 13.47
CA LEU A 85 -12.11 0.12 12.11
C LEU A 85 -13.26 -0.85 11.94
N SER A 86 -13.48 -1.72 12.92
CA SER A 86 -14.61 -2.64 12.91
C SER A 86 -15.94 -1.86 12.95
N ALA A 87 -16.04 -0.84 13.80
CA ALA A 87 -17.23 0.01 13.89
C ALA A 87 -17.50 0.75 12.57
N GLY A 88 -16.47 1.35 11.97
CA GLY A 88 -16.57 2.01 10.67
C GLY A 88 -16.99 1.05 9.55
N LYS A 89 -16.43 -0.17 9.51
CA LYS A 89 -16.83 -1.21 8.54
C LYS A 89 -18.28 -1.59 8.68
N MET A 90 -18.79 -1.71 9.92
CA MET A 90 -20.20 -1.98 10.17
C MET A 90 -21.08 -0.82 9.69
N ALA A 91 -20.73 0.41 10.08
CA ALA A 91 -21.48 1.63 9.76
C ALA A 91 -21.60 1.84 8.24
N TYR A 92 -20.50 1.66 7.49
CA TYR A 92 -20.47 1.92 6.05
C TYR A 92 -20.70 0.69 5.17
N SER A 93 -20.98 -0.49 5.75
CA SER A 93 -21.14 -1.74 5.00
C SER A 93 -22.16 -1.65 3.85
N SER A 94 -23.32 -1.03 4.09
CA SER A 94 -24.35 -0.84 3.06
C SER A 94 -23.87 0.05 1.92
N LEU A 95 -23.20 1.16 2.25
CA LEU A 95 -22.66 2.11 1.27
C LEU A 95 -21.57 1.46 0.41
N LEU A 96 -20.65 0.72 1.03
CA LEU A 96 -19.57 0.03 0.30
C LEU A 96 -20.11 -1.00 -0.69
N ASN A 97 -21.14 -1.75 -0.28
CA ASN A 97 -21.80 -2.74 -1.13
C ASN A 97 -22.59 -2.07 -2.26
N GLU A 98 -23.33 -1.00 -1.95
CA GLU A 98 -24.09 -0.21 -2.92
C GLU A 98 -23.17 0.34 -4.03
N LEU A 99 -22.07 0.99 -3.64
CA LEU A 99 -21.11 1.59 -4.56
C LEU A 99 -20.12 0.58 -5.15
N LYS A 100 -20.28 -0.71 -4.84
CA LYS A 100 -19.43 -1.82 -5.32
C LYS A 100 -17.93 -1.56 -5.09
N ILE A 101 -17.59 -1.00 -3.93
CA ILE A 101 -16.20 -0.70 -3.58
C ILE A 101 -15.43 -2.01 -3.43
N ALA A 102 -14.33 -2.12 -4.17
CA ALA A 102 -13.48 -3.29 -4.17
C ALA A 102 -12.96 -3.62 -2.76
N THR A 103 -12.99 -4.89 -2.38
CA THR A 103 -12.64 -5.37 -1.02
C THR A 103 -11.26 -4.92 -0.56
N TRP A 104 -10.29 -4.85 -1.48
CA TRP A 104 -8.93 -4.40 -1.17
C TRP A 104 -8.85 -2.94 -0.72
N ALA A 105 -9.82 -2.11 -1.12
CA ALA A 105 -9.90 -0.67 -0.87
C ALA A 105 -10.84 -0.30 0.29
N GLN A 106 -11.70 -1.22 0.74
CA GLN A 106 -12.74 -0.93 1.74
C GLN A 106 -12.16 -0.36 3.03
N ASP A 107 -11.07 -0.91 3.55
CA ASP A 107 -10.43 -0.41 4.77
C ASP A 107 -9.96 1.04 4.62
N ALA A 108 -9.42 1.41 3.46
CA ALA A 108 -8.98 2.76 3.18
C ALA A 108 -10.17 3.74 3.09
N VAL A 109 -11.22 3.33 2.37
CA VAL A 109 -12.45 4.13 2.23
C VAL A 109 -13.10 4.33 3.59
N VAL A 110 -13.22 3.28 4.41
CA VAL A 110 -13.76 3.36 5.77
C VAL A 110 -12.96 4.31 6.64
N LYS A 111 -11.62 4.22 6.64
CA LYS A 111 -10.78 5.14 7.42
C LYS A 111 -11.00 6.60 6.99
N CYS A 112 -11.08 6.85 5.69
CA CYS A 112 -11.27 8.20 5.15
C CYS A 112 -12.67 8.76 5.47
N LEU A 113 -13.71 7.93 5.44
CA LEU A 113 -15.06 8.33 5.85
C LEU A 113 -15.14 8.57 7.36
N TYR A 114 -14.64 7.63 8.15
CA TYR A 114 -14.73 7.66 9.61
C TYR A 114 -13.97 8.81 10.25
N LYS A 115 -12.87 9.26 9.64
CA LYS A 115 -12.11 10.44 10.05
C LYS A 115 -12.42 11.69 9.22
N GLU A 116 -13.55 11.69 8.51
CA GLU A 116 -14.09 12.85 7.79
C GLU A 116 -13.15 13.47 6.73
N VAL A 117 -12.18 12.68 6.25
CA VAL A 117 -11.31 13.04 5.13
C VAL A 117 -12.14 13.22 3.86
N ILE A 118 -13.12 12.33 3.67
CA ILE A 118 -14.15 12.44 2.65
C ILE A 118 -15.52 12.19 3.29
N SER A 119 -16.56 12.73 2.67
CA SER A 119 -17.97 12.47 3.00
C SER A 119 -18.59 11.38 2.12
N GLU A 120 -19.73 10.84 2.55
CA GLU A 120 -20.51 9.92 1.70
C GLU A 120 -20.95 10.57 0.38
N ALA A 121 -21.27 11.87 0.41
CA ALA A 121 -21.67 12.62 -0.77
C ALA A 121 -20.53 12.70 -1.80
N GLU A 122 -19.30 13.00 -1.35
CA GLU A 122 -18.11 13.00 -2.22
C GLU A 122 -17.83 11.60 -2.79
N LEU A 123 -18.00 10.54 -1.98
CA LEU A 123 -17.80 9.17 -2.46
C LEU A 123 -18.85 8.77 -3.51
N ARG A 124 -20.12 9.16 -3.32
CA ARG A 124 -21.20 8.96 -4.31
C ARG A 124 -20.98 9.77 -5.57
N GLU A 125 -20.49 10.99 -5.45
CA GLU A 125 -20.14 11.80 -6.62
C GLU A 125 -18.98 11.17 -7.41
N ALA A 126 -17.98 10.62 -6.71
CA ALA A 126 -16.90 9.89 -7.35
C ALA A 126 -17.40 8.64 -8.08
N GLU A 127 -18.33 7.89 -7.48
CA GLU A 127 -18.98 6.73 -8.12
C GLU A 127 -19.81 7.14 -9.35
N ALA A 128 -20.59 8.22 -9.26
CA ALA A 128 -21.38 8.75 -10.38
C ALA A 128 -20.49 9.18 -11.57
N LYS A 129 -19.23 9.55 -11.30
CA LYS A 129 -18.20 9.84 -12.31
C LYS A 129 -17.44 8.60 -12.78
N GLY A 130 -17.79 7.42 -12.27
CA GLY A 130 -17.14 6.14 -12.56
C GLY A 130 -15.74 6.00 -11.97
N LEU A 131 -15.36 6.80 -10.98
CA LEU A 131 -13.99 6.83 -10.43
C LEU A 131 -13.73 5.73 -9.39
N THR A 132 -14.77 5.16 -8.79
CA THR A 132 -14.67 4.09 -7.78
C THR A 132 -14.44 2.70 -8.38
N ALA A 133 -14.51 2.55 -9.70
CA ALA A 133 -14.16 1.30 -10.38
C ALA A 133 -12.63 1.07 -10.39
N THR A 134 -12.22 -0.19 -10.39
CA THR A 134 -10.79 -0.56 -10.50
C THR A 134 -10.23 -0.16 -11.88
N GLY A 135 -9.01 0.38 -11.92
CA GLY A 135 -8.32 0.72 -13.16
C GLY A 135 -8.78 2.03 -13.82
N THR A 136 -9.49 2.88 -13.09
CA THR A 136 -9.91 4.20 -13.56
C THR A 136 -8.75 5.19 -13.57
N LYS A 137 -8.78 6.15 -14.49
CA LYS A 137 -7.80 7.25 -14.50
C LYS A 137 -8.32 8.37 -13.63
N PHE A 138 -7.71 8.56 -12.46
CA PHE A 138 -7.99 9.70 -11.60
C PHE A 138 -6.87 10.73 -11.73
N LYS A 139 -7.26 12.00 -11.89
CA LYS A 139 -6.34 13.13 -11.96
C LYS A 139 -6.80 14.21 -10.99
N PRO A 140 -6.54 14.03 -9.68
CA PRO A 140 -6.98 14.99 -8.68
C PRO A 140 -6.31 16.34 -8.89
N ALA A 141 -7.06 17.41 -8.63
CA ALA A 141 -6.46 18.74 -8.52
C ALA A 141 -5.52 18.77 -7.31
N ARG A 142 -4.45 19.59 -7.40
CA ARG A 142 -3.52 19.81 -6.27
C ARG A 142 -4.26 20.23 -4.99
N LEU A 143 -5.28 21.07 -5.14
CA LEU A 143 -6.16 21.50 -4.05
C LEU A 143 -6.80 20.31 -3.31
N THR A 144 -7.38 19.36 -4.04
CA THR A 144 -8.04 18.19 -3.47
C THR A 144 -7.05 17.34 -2.66
N ILE A 145 -5.86 17.09 -3.20
CA ILE A 145 -4.82 16.35 -2.47
C ILE A 145 -4.38 17.09 -1.21
N SER A 146 -4.19 18.40 -1.29
CA SER A 146 -3.82 19.22 -0.13
C SER A 146 -4.88 19.15 0.98
N ILE A 147 -6.17 19.23 0.64
CA ILE A 147 -7.27 19.10 1.61
C ILE A 147 -7.27 17.71 2.25
N TYR A 148 -7.18 16.64 1.46
CA TYR A 148 -7.20 15.27 1.99
C TYR A 148 -6.00 15.00 2.92
N LEU A 149 -4.82 15.50 2.57
CA LEU A 149 -3.64 15.40 3.43
C LEU A 149 -3.82 16.17 4.74
N ALA A 150 -4.30 17.41 4.68
CA ALA A 150 -4.54 18.22 5.87
C ALA A 150 -5.53 17.56 6.83
N LYS A 151 -6.64 17.04 6.30
CA LYS A 151 -7.65 16.29 7.06
C LYS A 151 -7.10 15.02 7.68
N ALA A 152 -6.43 14.19 6.89
CA ALA A 152 -5.88 12.93 7.38
C ALA A 152 -4.79 13.10 8.45
N MET A 153 -4.07 14.23 8.41
CA MET A 153 -3.07 14.61 9.40
C MET A 153 -3.64 15.38 10.61
N GLY A 154 -4.94 15.70 10.62
CA GLY A 154 -5.59 16.47 11.69
C GLY A 154 -5.14 17.92 11.78
N LEU A 155 -4.76 18.54 10.66
CA LEU A 155 -4.23 19.91 10.60
C LEU A 155 -5.31 21.00 10.52
N GLU A 156 -6.60 20.64 10.48
CA GLU A 156 -7.70 21.62 10.36
C GLU A 156 -7.91 22.44 11.64
N GLU A 157 -7.47 21.94 12.80
CA GLU A 157 -7.52 22.63 14.11
C GLU A 157 -6.44 23.73 14.26
N LEU A 158 -5.55 23.88 13.28
CA LEU A 158 -4.42 24.82 13.32
C LEU A 158 -4.70 26.17 12.61
N ALA A 159 -5.95 26.38 12.16
CA ALA A 159 -6.37 27.55 11.37
C ALA A 159 -7.14 28.59 12.20
#